data_AF-A0A5C8M5N0-F1
#
_entry.id   AF-A0A5C8M5N0-F1
#
_cell.length_a   1.000
_cell.length_b   1.000
_cell.length_c   1.000
_cell.angle_alpha   90.00
_cell.angle_beta   90.00
_cell.angle_gamma   90.00
#
_symmetry.space_group_name_H-M   'P 1'
#
loop_
_entity.id
_entity.type
_entity.pdbx_description
1 polymer ?
#
loop_
_entity_poly.entity_id
_entity_poly.type
_entity_poly.pdbx_seq_one_letter_code
_entity_poly.pdbx_strand_id
1 'polypeptide(L)'
;MVWSQWSLDRFIILLVGIAYFLLWVQVSLSHYRQNFHNKSMWGPVIIALIISFVSIVSTLLNSQGWLLAAHIGFWLGLIQGLIGFMYHIKGVRKRVGGLALRNFLTGPPVMMPLVFSMIGILGLTAIYGG
;
A
#
# COMPACT_ATOMS: atom_id res chain seq x y z
N MET A 1 -9.21 24.70 -7.53
CA MET A 1 -9.16 23.36 -8.15
C MET A 1 -7.71 23.09 -8.52
N VAL A 2 -7.23 21.86 -8.34
CA VAL A 2 -5.84 21.48 -8.64
C VAL A 2 -5.64 21.29 -10.15
N TRP A 3 -6.52 20.52 -10.79
CA TRP A 3 -6.45 20.21 -12.21
C TRP A 3 -7.56 20.91 -12.98
N SER A 4 -7.27 21.40 -14.18
CA SER A 4 -8.28 21.92 -15.12
C SER A 4 -8.97 20.82 -15.94
N GLN A 5 -8.34 19.65 -16.05
CA GLN A 5 -8.80 18.51 -16.85
C GLN A 5 -8.39 17.17 -16.22
N TRP A 6 -8.59 16.06 -16.94
CA TRP A 6 -8.03 14.75 -16.57
C TRP A 6 -6.59 14.64 -17.11
N SER A 7 -5.64 15.21 -16.37
CA SER A 7 -4.21 15.02 -16.65
C SER A 7 -3.77 13.59 -16.33
N LEU A 8 -2.61 13.21 -16.84
CA LEU A 8 -1.99 11.92 -16.53
C LEU A 8 -1.82 11.71 -15.02
N ASP A 9 -1.35 12.74 -14.29
CA ASP A 9 -1.17 12.65 -12.83
C ASP A 9 -2.47 12.39 -12.09
N ARG A 10 -3.55 13.09 -12.47
CA ARG A 10 -4.88 12.89 -11.87
C ARG A 10 -5.38 11.47 -12.13
N PHE A 11 -5.12 10.94 -13.33
CA PHE A 11 -5.48 9.57 -13.67
C PHE A 11 -4.64 8.54 -12.91
N ILE A 12 -3.33 8.76 -12.76
CA ILE A 12 -2.44 7.91 -11.96
C ILE A 12 -2.89 7.87 -10.50
N ILE A 13 -3.20 9.02 -9.90
CA ILE A 13 -3.68 9.09 -8.51
C ILE A 13 -4.99 8.31 -8.34
N LEU A 14 -5.91 8.37 -9.32
CA LEU A 14 -7.15 7.59 -9.30
C LEU A 14 -6.84 6.08 -9.34
N LEU A 15 -5.97 5.66 -10.25
CA LEU A 15 -5.55 4.26 -10.38
C LEU A 15 -4.83 3.75 -9.12
N VAL A 16 -3.99 4.57 -8.50
CA VAL A 16 -3.34 4.28 -7.21
C VAL A 16 -4.39 4.09 -6.12
N GLY A 17 -5.42 4.93 -6.07
CA GLY A 17 -6.55 4.77 -5.16
C GLY A 17 -7.26 3.43 -5.33
N ILE A 18 -7.60 3.07 -6.56
CA ILE A 18 -8.21 1.77 -6.90
C ILE A 18 -7.28 0.61 -6.54
N ALA A 19 -5.98 0.71 -6.85
CA ALA A 19 -4.99 -0.30 -6.51
C ALA A 19 -4.89 -0.52 -5.00
N TYR A 20 -4.90 0.55 -4.20
CA TYR A 20 -4.93 0.44 -2.74
C TYR A 20 -6.22 -0.16 -2.21
N PHE A 21 -7.37 0.06 -2.87
CA PHE A 21 -8.62 -0.64 -2.51
C PHE A 21 -8.49 -2.16 -2.75
N LEU A 22 -7.95 -2.56 -3.90
CA LEU A 22 -7.72 -3.98 -4.21
C LEU A 22 -6.69 -4.60 -3.26
N LEU A 23 -5.63 -3.87 -2.92
CA LEU A 23 -4.66 -4.27 -1.90
C LEU A 23 -5.32 -4.38 -0.52
N TRP A 24 -6.23 -3.46 -0.16
CA TRP A 24 -6.98 -3.53 1.09
C TRP A 24 -7.78 -4.83 1.18
N VAL A 25 -8.52 -5.20 0.13
CA VAL A 25 -9.23 -6.49 0.07
C VAL A 25 -8.24 -7.66 0.23
N GLN A 26 -7.18 -7.67 -0.58
CA GLN A 26 -6.20 -8.75 -0.61
C GLN A 26 -5.50 -8.93 0.74
N VAL A 27 -5.01 -7.85 1.36
CA VAL A 27 -4.26 -7.91 2.61
C VAL A 27 -5.17 -8.24 3.78
N SER A 28 -6.41 -7.73 3.78
CA SER A 28 -7.42 -8.07 4.79
C SER A 28 -7.73 -9.55 4.78
N LEU A 29 -8.01 -10.13 3.60
CA LEU A 29 -8.28 -11.57 3.48
C LEU A 29 -7.06 -12.42 3.86
N SER A 30 -5.86 -12.01 3.45
CA SER A 30 -4.63 -12.75 3.73
C SER A 30 -4.27 -12.74 5.21
N HIS A 31 -4.43 -11.61 5.89
CA HIS A 31 -4.16 -11.49 7.32
C HIS A 31 -5.29 -12.09 8.17
N TYR A 32 -6.53 -12.05 7.69
CA TYR A 32 -7.65 -12.77 8.32
C TYR A 32 -7.44 -14.29 8.30
N ARG A 33 -6.90 -14.86 7.21
CA ARG A 33 -6.48 -16.27 7.15
C ARG A 33 -5.41 -16.65 8.19
N GLN A 34 -4.74 -15.67 8.79
CA GLN A 34 -3.77 -15.84 9.87
C GLN A 34 -4.34 -15.36 11.22
N ASN A 35 -5.66 -15.16 11.30
CA ASN A 35 -6.40 -14.68 12.47
C ASN A 35 -5.89 -13.37 13.06
N PHE A 36 -5.21 -12.54 12.26
CA PHE A 36 -4.55 -11.31 12.75
C PHE A 36 -3.73 -11.56 14.04
N HIS A 37 -3.03 -12.69 14.13
CA HIS A 37 -2.38 -13.14 15.36
C HIS A 37 -1.34 -12.15 15.91
N ASN A 38 -0.88 -11.19 15.10
CA ASN A 38 -0.03 -10.09 15.52
C ASN A 38 -0.73 -8.75 15.21
N LYS A 39 -0.81 -7.86 16.20
CA LYS A 39 -1.40 -6.52 16.05
C LYS A 39 -0.80 -5.72 14.89
N SER A 40 0.49 -5.92 14.56
CA SER A 40 1.14 -5.23 13.44
C SER A 40 0.52 -5.54 12.07
N MET A 41 -0.25 -6.63 11.96
CA MET A 41 -0.95 -7.02 10.73
C MET A 41 -2.09 -6.06 10.34
N TRP A 42 -2.59 -5.26 11.28
CA TRP A 42 -3.63 -4.26 11.03
C TRP A 42 -3.10 -2.99 10.35
N GLY A 43 -1.80 -2.69 10.50
CA GLY A 43 -1.16 -1.52 9.89
C GLY A 43 -1.45 -1.39 8.39
N PRO A 44 -1.08 -2.39 7.55
CA PRO A 44 -1.33 -2.30 6.11
C PRO A 44 -2.83 -2.33 5.75
N VAL A 45 -3.70 -2.95 6.56
CA VAL A 45 -5.16 -2.94 6.32
C VAL A 45 -5.71 -1.53 6.45
N ILE A 46 -5.45 -0.87 7.58
CA ILE A 46 -6.00 0.47 7.86
C ILE A 46 -5.40 1.49 6.89
N ILE A 47 -4.08 1.43 6.67
CA ILE A 47 -3.39 2.38 5.80
C ILE A 47 -3.83 2.23 4.35
N ALA A 48 -4.00 1.01 3.82
CA ALA A 48 -4.49 0.82 2.45
C ALA A 48 -5.87 1.46 2.23
N LEU A 49 -6.79 1.27 3.18
CA LEU A 49 -8.14 1.82 3.07
C LEU A 49 -8.12 3.35 3.12
N ILE A 50 -7.30 3.94 4.00
CA ILE A 50 -7.13 5.39 4.08
C ILE A 50 -6.56 5.91 2.76
N ILE A 51 -5.47 5.33 2.24
CA ILE A 51 -4.83 5.79 0.99
C ILE A 51 -5.80 5.69 -0.18
N SER A 52 -6.52 4.57 -0.29
CA SER A 52 -7.57 4.38 -1.28
C SER A 52 -8.58 5.53 -1.25
N PHE A 53 -9.13 5.80 -0.06
CA PHE A 53 -10.16 6.83 0.12
C PHE A 53 -9.63 8.22 -0.25
N VAL A 54 -8.51 8.66 0.34
CA VAL A 54 -8.00 10.01 0.09
C VAL A 54 -7.58 10.21 -1.37
N SER A 55 -7.05 9.19 -2.04
CA SER A 55 -6.64 9.27 -3.44
C SER A 55 -7.86 9.43 -4.35
N ILE A 56 -8.87 8.56 -4.21
CA ILE A 56 -10.10 8.66 -5.01
C ILE A 56 -10.78 10.01 -4.76
N VAL A 57 -10.99 10.38 -3.50
CA VAL A 57 -11.65 11.64 -3.15
C VAL A 57 -10.87 12.86 -3.66
N SER A 58 -9.53 12.84 -3.61
CA SER A 58 -8.72 13.94 -4.17
C SER A 58 -8.98 14.16 -5.65
N THR A 59 -9.12 13.09 -6.43
CA THR A 59 -9.36 13.17 -7.88
C THR A 59 -10.78 13.57 -8.23
N LEU A 60 -11.76 13.24 -7.39
CA LEU A 60 -13.17 13.60 -7.60
C LEU A 60 -13.45 15.04 -7.18
N LEU A 61 -13.03 15.43 -5.97
CA LEU A 61 -13.27 16.75 -5.42
C LEU A 61 -12.29 17.81 -5.91
N ASN A 62 -11.14 17.39 -6.47
CA ASN A 62 -10.17 18.28 -7.11
C ASN A 62 -9.75 19.45 -6.21
N SER A 63 -9.42 19.14 -4.96
CA SER A 63 -9.08 20.09 -3.90
C SER A 63 -7.66 19.89 -3.39
N GLN A 64 -6.97 21.00 -3.11
CA GLN A 64 -5.60 20.99 -2.61
C GLN A 64 -5.46 20.23 -1.28
N GLY A 65 -6.46 20.35 -0.40
CA GLY A 65 -6.43 19.66 0.90
C GLY A 65 -6.49 18.14 0.77
N TRP A 66 -7.32 17.63 -0.14
CA TRP A 66 -7.42 16.19 -0.39
C TRP A 66 -6.19 15.65 -1.15
N LEU A 67 -5.62 16.45 -2.06
CA LEU A 67 -4.36 16.10 -2.70
C LEU A 67 -3.21 16.01 -1.68
N LEU A 68 -3.13 16.94 -0.73
CA LEU A 68 -2.15 16.87 0.36
C LEU A 68 -2.37 15.62 1.24
N ALA A 69 -3.62 15.24 1.51
CA ALA A 69 -3.91 14.00 2.22
C ALA A 69 -3.46 12.75 1.43
N ALA A 70 -3.69 12.72 0.12
CA ALA A 70 -3.20 11.65 -0.75
C ALA A 70 -1.66 11.59 -0.78
N HIS A 71 -1.00 12.74 -0.84
CA HIS A 71 0.46 12.86 -0.77
C HIS A 71 1.05 12.22 0.49
N ILE A 72 0.51 12.59 1.65
CA ILE A 72 0.91 12.00 2.94
C ILE A 72 0.62 10.50 2.92
N GLY A 73 -0.55 10.11 2.39
CA GLY A 73 -0.94 8.71 2.21
C GLY A 73 0.09 7.90 1.42
N PHE A 74 0.61 8.43 0.32
CA PHE A 74 1.60 7.71 -0.50
C PHE A 74 2.93 7.48 0.21
N TRP A 75 3.40 8.45 1.00
CA TRP A 75 4.56 8.27 1.88
C TRP A 75 4.30 7.23 2.97
N LEU A 76 3.12 7.25 3.59
CA LEU A 76 2.71 6.21 4.55
C LEU A 76 2.66 4.84 3.87
N GLY A 77 2.18 4.76 2.63
CA GLY A 77 2.16 3.55 1.81
C GLY A 77 3.55 2.96 1.59
N LEU A 78 4.49 3.81 1.15
CA LEU A 78 5.90 3.45 1.00
C LEU A 78 6.48 2.89 2.30
N ILE A 79 6.37 3.64 3.40
CA ILE A 79 6.96 3.27 4.69
C ILE A 79 6.30 1.99 5.25
N GLN A 80 4.98 1.86 5.17
CA GLN A 80 4.24 0.71 5.67
C GLN A 80 4.60 -0.57 4.92
N GLY A 81 4.80 -0.50 3.60
CA GLY A 81 5.26 -1.65 2.82
C GLY A 81 6.67 -2.11 3.20
N LEU A 82 7.61 -1.17 3.42
CA LEU A 82 8.96 -1.50 3.90
C LEU A 82 8.95 -2.13 5.30
N ILE A 83 8.12 -1.60 6.20
CA ILE A 83 7.91 -2.20 7.53
C ILE A 83 7.33 -3.62 7.40
N GLY A 84 6.32 -3.80 6.54
CA GLY A 84 5.73 -5.11 6.25
C GLY A 84 6.75 -6.10 5.69
N PHE A 85 7.63 -5.66 4.80
CA PHE A 85 8.70 -6.48 4.23
C PHE A 85 9.62 -7.04 5.32
N MET A 86 10.06 -6.19 6.26
CA MET A 86 10.87 -6.63 7.39
C MET A 86 10.15 -7.67 8.25
N TYR A 87 8.86 -7.48 8.52
CA TYR A 87 8.06 -8.47 9.27
C TYR A 87 7.92 -9.79 8.52
N HIS A 88 7.71 -9.76 7.20
CA HIS A 88 7.57 -10.96 6.38
C HIS A 88 8.88 -11.75 6.31
N ILE A 89 10.02 -11.07 6.14
CA ILE A 89 11.35 -11.70 6.20
C ILE A 89 11.60 -12.34 7.57
N LYS A 90 11.26 -11.63 8.67
CA LYS A 90 11.35 -12.18 10.03
C LYS A 90 10.46 -13.41 10.20
N GLY A 91 9.28 -13.41 9.58
CA GLY A 91 8.35 -14.55 9.56
C GLY A 91 8.92 -15.76 8.82
N VAL A 92 9.52 -15.56 7.65
CA VAL A 92 10.21 -16.62 6.89
C VAL A 92 11.35 -17.22 7.71
N ARG A 93 12.21 -16.37 8.29
CA ARG A 93 13.39 -16.79 9.08
C ARG A 93 13.05 -17.65 10.30
N LYS A 94 11.85 -17.48 10.88
CA LYS A 94 11.40 -18.27 12.05
C LYS A 94 11.03 -19.72 11.72
N ARG A 95 10.86 -20.07 10.44
CA ARG A 95 10.53 -21.44 10.03
C ARG A 95 11.75 -22.36 10.13
N VAL A 96 11.50 -23.66 10.28
CA VAL A 96 12.57 -24.68 10.32
C VAL A 96 13.38 -24.60 9.02
N GLY A 97 14.71 -24.51 9.17
CA GLY A 97 15.66 -24.27 8.07
C GLY A 97 15.77 -22.81 7.60
N GLY A 98 15.27 -21.84 8.36
CA GLY A 98 15.59 -20.42 8.21
C GLY A 98 15.16 -19.85 6.85
N LEU A 99 16.12 -19.25 6.14
CA LEU A 99 15.89 -18.61 4.83
C LEU A 99 16.00 -19.59 3.64
N ALA A 100 15.77 -20.89 3.84
CA ALA A 100 15.68 -21.83 2.73
C ALA A 100 14.56 -21.42 1.76
N LEU A 101 14.79 -21.59 0.44
CA LEU A 101 13.86 -21.16 -0.62
C LEU A 101 12.42 -21.66 -0.39
N ARG A 102 12.24 -22.90 0.08
CA ARG A 102 10.93 -23.48 0.42
C ARG A 102 10.12 -22.65 1.43
N ASN A 103 10.80 -21.92 2.33
CA ASN A 103 10.15 -21.11 3.35
C ASN A 103 9.63 -19.78 2.79
N PHE A 104 10.16 -19.31 1.64
CA PHE A 104 9.58 -18.19 0.91
C PHE A 104 8.31 -18.57 0.14
N LEU A 105 8.20 -19.85 -0.27
CA LEU A 105 7.01 -20.38 -0.94
C LEU A 105 5.86 -20.70 0.02
N THR A 106 6.19 -21.10 1.26
CA THR A 106 5.21 -21.55 2.25
C THR A 106 5.01 -20.56 3.41
N GLY A 107 5.88 -19.56 3.53
CA GLY A 107 5.83 -18.52 4.55
C GLY A 107 5.06 -17.27 4.12
N PRO A 108 5.13 -16.18 4.91
CA PRO A 108 4.52 -14.92 4.55
C PRO A 108 5.07 -14.40 3.20
N PRO A 109 4.22 -13.91 2.28
CA PRO A 109 4.63 -13.51 0.94
C PRO A 109 5.46 -12.22 1.01
N VAL A 110 6.78 -12.32 0.90
CA VAL A 110 7.70 -11.16 1.08
C VAL A 110 7.56 -10.10 -0.01
N MET A 111 7.07 -10.45 -1.19
CA MET A 111 6.92 -9.49 -2.30
C MET A 111 5.68 -8.59 -2.14
N MET A 112 4.63 -9.06 -1.44
CA MET A 112 3.39 -8.28 -1.32
C MET A 112 3.57 -6.94 -0.60
N PRO A 113 4.32 -6.85 0.52
CA PRO A 113 4.65 -5.56 1.13
C PRO A 113 5.47 -4.64 0.21
N LEU A 114 6.31 -5.18 -0.67
CA LEU A 114 7.06 -4.34 -1.63
C LEU A 114 6.16 -3.79 -2.73
N VAL A 115 5.20 -4.59 -3.22
CA VAL A 115 4.15 -4.09 -4.14
C VAL A 115 3.37 -2.96 -3.47
N PHE A 116 3.03 -3.10 -2.19
CA PHE A 116 2.38 -2.05 -1.40
C PHE A 116 3.17 -0.74 -1.39
N SER A 117 4.50 -0.81 -1.20
CA SER A 117 5.38 0.36 -1.30
C SER A 117 5.42 0.93 -2.71
N MET A 118 5.48 0.08 -3.72
CA MET A 118 5.62 0.49 -5.13
C MET A 118 4.40 1.24 -5.65
N ILE A 119 3.19 0.85 -5.23
CA ILE A 119 1.96 1.61 -5.54
C ILE A 119 1.98 2.99 -4.88
N GLY A 120 2.53 3.11 -3.67
CA GLY A 120 2.76 4.40 -3.02
C GLY A 120 3.75 5.27 -3.80
N ILE A 121 4.88 4.68 -4.23
CA ILE A 121 5.87 5.37 -5.08
C ILE A 121 5.23 5.87 -6.38
N LEU A 122 4.39 5.07 -7.03
CA LEU A 122 3.66 5.48 -8.24
C LEU A 122 2.78 6.72 -7.98
N GLY A 123 2.13 6.79 -6.82
CA GLY A 123 1.41 8.00 -6.39
C GLY A 123 2.33 9.20 -6.20
N LEU A 124 3.52 9.01 -5.59
CA LEU A 124 4.51 10.06 -5.42
C LEU A 124 5.07 10.57 -6.76
N THR A 125 5.23 9.70 -7.76
CA THR A 125 5.66 10.14 -9.10
C THR A 125 4.65 11.05 -9.77
N ALA A 126 3.35 10.86 -9.54
CA ALA A 126 2.31 11.77 -10.06
C ALA A 126 2.29 13.13 -9.31
N ILE A 127 2.91 13.22 -8.12
CA ILE A 127 3.00 14.47 -7.36
C ILE A 127 4.25 15.26 -7.71
N TYR A 128 5.39 14.57 -7.89
CA TYR A 128 6.70 15.20 -8.09
C TYR A 128 7.21 15.16 -9.52
N GLY A 129 6.65 14.30 -10.36
CA GLY A 129 7.09 14.09 -11.74
C GLY A 129 6.30 14.86 -12.79
N GLY A 130 5.27 15.60 -12.37
CA GLY A 130 4.45 16.48 -13.22
C GLY A 130 4.97 17.90 -13.27
#